data_AF-T1BAV9-F1
#
_entry.id   AF-T1BAV9-F1
#
_cell.length_a   1.000
_cell.length_b   1.000
_cell.length_c   1.000
_cell.angle_alpha   90.00
_cell.angle_beta   90.00
_cell.angle_gamma   90.00
#
_symmetry.space_group_name_H-M   'P 1'
#
loop_
_entity.id
_entity.type
_entity.pdbx_description
1 polymer ?
#
loop_
_entity_poly.entity_id
_entity_poly.type
_entity_poly.pdbx_seq_one_letter_code
_entity_poly.pdbx_strand_id
1 'polypeptide(L)'
;MTSKKLIEVALPLEAINIASAREKSIRHGHPSTLHLWWARRPLAAARAVIFAQMVDDPSSHPDLFKTEKAQDKERQRLFRIIEDLVLWENTTNETVLQAARDEIWASWRRACAEHADHPRAKELFDRHKLPAFHDPFAGGGALPLEAQRLGLESYASDLNPVAVLINKAMIEIPPRFAGRPPVNPEVRANQRDRLTTWRGAQGLAEDVRHYGQWMRDDAERRIGHLYQVEVTAEMAKVRP
;
A
#
# COMPACT_ATOMS: atom_id res chain seq x y z
N MET A 1 16.75 23.67 -15.46
CA MET A 1 15.40 23.22 -15.85
C MET A 1 15.02 22.09 -14.91
N THR A 2 13.76 22.03 -14.49
CA THR A 2 13.28 20.94 -13.63
C THR A 2 13.23 19.64 -14.42
N SER A 3 13.78 18.55 -13.87
CA SER A 3 13.72 17.21 -14.47
C SER A 3 12.26 16.77 -14.59
N LYS A 4 11.83 16.41 -15.80
CA LYS A 4 10.48 15.91 -16.07
C LYS A 4 10.29 14.56 -15.43
N LYS A 5 9.15 14.36 -14.78
CA LYS A 5 8.68 13.08 -14.25
C LYS A 5 7.95 12.29 -15.31
N LEU A 6 7.92 10.97 -15.16
CA LEU A 6 7.26 10.06 -16.09
C LEU A 6 5.77 10.41 -16.27
N ILE A 7 5.11 10.82 -15.19
CA ILE A 7 3.71 11.27 -15.19
C ILE A 7 3.44 12.47 -16.09
N GLU A 8 4.43 13.33 -16.34
CA GLU A 8 4.31 14.50 -17.20
C GLU A 8 4.43 14.17 -18.69
N VAL A 9 4.93 12.97 -19.02
CA VAL A 9 5.27 12.58 -20.39
C VAL A 9 4.34 11.49 -20.90
N ALA A 10 4.30 10.33 -20.24
CA ALA A 10 3.48 9.22 -20.69
C ALA A 10 3.28 8.13 -19.61
N LEU A 11 2.17 7.40 -19.74
CA LEU A 11 1.78 6.29 -18.88
C LEU A 11 1.17 5.16 -19.71
N PRO A 12 1.30 3.88 -19.30
CA PRO A 12 0.60 2.76 -19.94
C PRO A 12 -0.88 2.74 -19.52
N LEU A 13 -1.64 3.72 -20.00
CA LEU A 13 -3.03 3.97 -19.59
C LEU A 13 -3.96 2.78 -19.81
N GLU A 14 -3.75 2.01 -20.89
CA GLU A 14 -4.55 0.82 -21.18
C GLU A 14 -4.42 -0.22 -20.07
N ALA A 15 -3.20 -0.57 -19.68
CA ALA A 15 -2.94 -1.51 -18.59
C ALA A 15 -3.50 -1.00 -17.24
N ILE A 16 -3.29 0.28 -16.93
CA ILE A 16 -3.80 0.91 -15.71
C ILE A 16 -5.33 0.85 -15.67
N ASN A 17 -6.00 1.15 -16.79
CA ASN A 17 -7.46 1.18 -16.88
C ASN A 17 -8.06 -0.23 -16.77
N ILE A 18 -7.48 -1.22 -17.45
CA ILE A 18 -7.90 -2.63 -17.36
C ILE A 18 -7.79 -3.12 -15.91
N ALA A 19 -6.64 -2.88 -15.27
CA ALA A 19 -6.42 -3.28 -13.87
C ALA A 19 -7.39 -2.57 -12.91
N SER A 20 -7.58 -1.26 -13.08
CA SER A 20 -8.49 -0.45 -12.25
C SER A 20 -9.96 -0.88 -12.39
N ALA A 21 -10.37 -1.30 -13.59
CA ALA A 21 -11.71 -1.84 -13.82
C ALA A 21 -11.88 -3.21 -13.15
N ARG A 22 -10.87 -4.09 -13.28
CA ARG A 22 -10.84 -5.43 -12.67
C ARG A 22 -10.89 -5.37 -11.15
N GLU A 23 -10.21 -4.41 -10.52
CA GLU A 23 -10.16 -4.25 -9.06
C GLU A 23 -11.56 -4.12 -8.42
N LYS A 24 -12.53 -3.54 -9.14
CA LYS A 24 -13.91 -3.33 -8.63
C LYS A 24 -14.66 -4.63 -8.33
N SER A 25 -14.29 -5.75 -8.97
CA SER A 25 -14.93 -7.05 -8.76
C SER A 25 -14.26 -7.90 -7.68
N ILE A 26 -13.17 -7.42 -7.08
CA ILE A 26 -12.40 -8.17 -6.09
C ILE A 26 -13.09 -8.13 -4.73
N ARG A 27 -13.35 -9.32 -4.17
CA ARG A 27 -14.10 -9.50 -2.92
C ARG A 27 -13.28 -10.09 -1.77
N HIS A 28 -11.99 -10.35 -1.98
CA HIS A 28 -11.10 -10.88 -0.95
C HIS A 28 -9.81 -10.04 -0.88
N GLY A 29 -9.39 -9.70 0.34
CA GLY A 29 -8.16 -8.92 0.59
C GLY A 29 -8.21 -7.46 0.15
N HIS A 30 -9.25 -7.04 -0.56
CA HIS A 30 -9.41 -5.65 -1.01
C HIS A 30 -9.91 -4.74 0.12
N PRO A 31 -9.33 -3.55 0.35
CA PRO A 31 -9.75 -2.64 1.42
C PRO A 31 -11.24 -2.29 1.48
N SER A 32 -11.96 -2.35 0.35
CA SER A 32 -13.41 -2.14 0.32
C SER A 32 -14.21 -3.21 1.06
N THR A 33 -13.62 -4.38 1.33
CA THR A 33 -14.25 -5.46 2.10
C THR A 33 -14.14 -5.22 3.60
N LEU A 34 -13.24 -4.33 4.05
CA LEU A 34 -13.21 -3.84 5.44
C LEU A 34 -14.33 -2.83 5.67
N HIS A 35 -14.40 -1.81 4.80
CA HIS A 35 -15.47 -0.82 4.79
C HIS A 35 -15.60 -0.18 3.41
N LEU A 36 -16.85 -0.04 2.95
CA LEU A 36 -17.15 0.66 1.70
C LEU A 36 -16.90 2.16 1.87
N TRP A 37 -15.98 2.71 1.08
CA TRP A 37 -15.75 4.15 1.01
C TRP A 37 -16.18 4.65 -0.37
N TRP A 38 -17.14 5.58 -0.41
CA TRP A 38 -17.84 5.99 -1.65
C TRP A 38 -16.92 6.63 -2.70
N ALA A 39 -15.79 7.20 -2.29
CA ALA A 39 -14.86 7.89 -3.18
C ALA A 39 -13.47 7.23 -3.25
N ARG A 40 -13.37 5.91 -3.00
CA ARG A 40 -12.06 5.22 -3.03
C ARG A 40 -11.50 5.19 -4.45
N ARG A 41 -10.32 5.75 -4.63
CA ARG A 41 -9.55 5.64 -5.88
C ARG A 41 -9.08 4.19 -6.09
N PRO A 42 -9.06 3.68 -7.33
CA PRO A 42 -8.48 2.36 -7.61
C PRO A 42 -7.02 2.31 -7.15
N LEU A 43 -6.64 1.26 -6.42
CA LEU A 43 -5.30 1.06 -5.91
C LEU A 43 -4.29 0.91 -7.06
N ALA A 44 -4.68 0.21 -8.14
CA ALA A 44 -3.88 0.11 -9.35
C ALA A 44 -3.46 1.49 -9.89
N ALA A 45 -4.44 2.40 -10.09
CA ALA A 45 -4.17 3.76 -10.54
C ALA A 45 -3.34 4.56 -9.52
N ALA A 46 -3.65 4.45 -8.23
CA ALA A 46 -2.92 5.15 -7.16
C ALA A 46 -1.43 4.78 -7.17
N ARG A 47 -1.12 3.47 -7.26
CA ARG A 47 0.24 2.93 -7.32
C ARG A 47 1.00 3.41 -8.56
N ALA A 48 0.36 3.35 -9.74
CA ALA A 48 0.97 3.78 -10.99
C ALA A 48 1.32 5.28 -10.98
N VAL A 49 0.40 6.12 -10.49
CA VAL A 49 0.59 7.58 -10.40
C VAL A 49 1.70 7.95 -9.43
N ILE A 50 1.75 7.32 -8.24
CA ILE A 50 2.81 7.59 -7.26
C ILE A 50 4.18 7.18 -7.82
N PHE A 51 4.29 6.00 -8.43
CA PHE A 51 5.52 5.57 -9.08
C PHE A 51 5.97 6.57 -10.16
N ALA A 52 5.07 6.94 -11.07
CA ALA A 52 5.38 7.85 -12.16
C ALA A 52 5.67 9.29 -11.73
N GLN A 53 5.18 9.72 -10.56
CA GLN A 53 5.53 10.99 -9.94
C GLN A 53 6.95 10.98 -9.35
N MET A 54 7.40 9.82 -8.84
CA MET A 54 8.71 9.69 -8.22
C MET A 54 9.83 9.41 -9.23
N VAL A 55 9.50 8.78 -10.36
CA VAL A 55 10.45 8.39 -11.40
C VAL A 55 10.56 9.45 -12.50
N ASP A 56 11.78 9.88 -12.81
CA ASP A 56 12.07 10.79 -13.92
C ASP A 56 11.80 10.13 -15.28
N ASP A 57 11.31 10.91 -16.24
CA ASP A 57 11.31 10.48 -17.63
C ASP A 57 12.77 10.41 -18.17
N PRO A 58 13.12 9.41 -19.00
CA PRO A 58 14.45 9.28 -19.58
C PRO A 58 14.93 10.50 -20.37
N SER A 59 14.02 11.34 -20.91
CA SER A 59 14.37 12.58 -21.61
C SER A 59 15.01 13.64 -20.71
N SER A 60 14.84 13.52 -19.38
CA SER A 60 15.51 14.39 -18.40
C SER A 60 16.98 14.03 -18.20
N HIS A 61 17.42 12.88 -18.70
CA HIS A 61 18.77 12.33 -18.48
C HIS A 61 19.51 12.10 -19.80
N PRO A 62 19.80 13.15 -20.60
CA PRO A 62 20.43 13.02 -21.92
C PRO A 62 21.83 12.40 -21.86
N ASP A 63 22.53 12.51 -20.73
CA ASP A 63 23.84 11.89 -20.53
C ASP A 63 23.76 10.35 -20.47
N LEU A 64 22.64 9.83 -19.95
CA LEU A 64 22.35 8.40 -19.86
C LEU A 64 21.62 7.89 -21.12
N PHE A 65 20.68 8.68 -21.65
CA PHE A 65 19.80 8.33 -22.77
C PHE A 65 19.95 9.35 -23.91
N LYS A 66 21.06 9.23 -24.64
CA LYS A 66 21.51 10.21 -25.65
C LYS A 66 20.61 10.35 -26.88
N THR A 67 19.79 9.35 -27.18
CA THR A 67 18.95 9.32 -28.39
C THR A 67 17.50 9.08 -28.02
N GLU A 68 16.57 9.58 -28.84
CA GLU A 68 15.13 9.32 -28.67
C GLU A 68 14.84 7.82 -28.58
N LYS A 69 15.47 7.00 -29.43
CA LYS A 69 15.36 5.54 -29.38
C LYS A 69 15.81 4.95 -28.04
N ALA A 70 16.85 5.49 -27.41
CA ALA A 70 17.31 5.05 -26.10
C ALA A 70 16.34 5.48 -24.99
N GLN A 71 15.81 6.70 -25.08
CA GLN A 71 14.79 7.21 -24.16
C GLN A 71 13.50 6.39 -24.25
N ASP A 72 13.05 6.07 -25.46
CA ASP A 72 11.88 5.22 -25.68
C ASP A 72 12.08 3.81 -25.15
N LYS A 73 13.25 3.21 -25.39
CA LYS A 73 13.58 1.88 -24.87
C LYS A 73 13.51 1.85 -23.34
N GLU A 74 14.04 2.88 -22.68
CA GLU A 74 13.99 2.97 -21.24
C GLU A 74 12.57 3.25 -20.74
N ARG A 75 11.82 4.12 -21.40
CA ARG A 75 10.42 4.37 -21.05
C ARG A 75 9.57 3.11 -21.13
N GLN A 76 9.81 2.25 -22.12
CA GLN A 76 9.17 0.93 -22.24
C GLN A 76 9.61 -0.04 -21.13
N ARG A 77 10.81 0.10 -20.55
CA ARG A 77 11.21 -0.65 -19.35
C ARG A 77 10.42 -0.15 -18.13
N LEU A 78 10.29 1.17 -17.95
CA LEU A 78 9.51 1.77 -16.87
C LEU A 78 8.02 1.42 -16.97
N PHE A 79 7.47 1.35 -18.17
CA PHE A 79 6.08 0.92 -18.40
C PHE A 79 5.85 -0.52 -17.98
N ARG A 80 6.78 -1.43 -18.29
CA ARG A 80 6.69 -2.83 -17.81
C ARG A 80 6.65 -2.93 -16.29
N ILE A 81 7.40 -2.08 -15.59
CA ILE A 81 7.31 -2.00 -14.11
C ILE A 81 5.89 -1.58 -13.69
N ILE A 82 5.31 -0.56 -14.34
CA ILE A 82 3.93 -0.12 -14.04
C ILE A 82 2.92 -1.21 -14.37
N GLU A 83 3.05 -1.89 -15.51
CA GLU A 83 2.19 -2.99 -15.94
C GLU A 83 2.18 -4.13 -14.93
N ASP A 84 3.35 -4.51 -14.40
CA ASP A 84 3.45 -5.50 -13.33
C ASP A 84 2.86 -4.97 -12.01
N LEU A 85 3.16 -3.71 -11.66
CA LEU A 85 2.68 -3.08 -10.44
C LEU A 85 1.17 -3.02 -10.38
N VAL A 86 0.46 -2.74 -11.48
CA VAL A 86 -1.00 -2.51 -11.46
C VAL A 86 -1.80 -3.79 -11.27
N LEU A 87 -1.21 -4.96 -11.51
CA LEU A 87 -1.89 -6.25 -11.34
C LEU A 87 -2.21 -6.52 -9.86
N TRP A 88 -3.44 -6.96 -9.59
CA TRP A 88 -3.91 -7.25 -8.24
C TRP A 88 -3.08 -8.34 -7.56
N GLU A 89 -2.69 -9.35 -8.32
CA GLU A 89 -1.88 -10.49 -7.89
C GLU A 89 -0.51 -10.06 -7.37
N ASN A 90 0.00 -8.91 -7.84
CA ASN A 90 1.32 -8.39 -7.49
C ASN A 90 1.31 -7.40 -6.32
N THR A 91 0.15 -7.13 -5.71
CA THR A 91 0.02 -6.14 -4.62
C THR A 91 0.85 -6.45 -3.36
N THR A 92 1.29 -7.70 -3.20
CA THR A 92 2.16 -8.17 -2.12
C THR A 92 3.41 -8.91 -2.63
N ASN A 93 3.67 -8.83 -3.95
CA ASN A 93 4.83 -9.47 -4.57
C ASN A 93 6.07 -8.61 -4.35
N GLU A 94 6.91 -8.99 -3.38
CA GLU A 94 8.10 -8.23 -3.02
C GLU A 94 9.11 -8.09 -4.16
N THR A 95 9.19 -9.04 -5.10
CA THR A 95 10.07 -8.90 -6.28
C THR A 95 9.62 -7.74 -7.17
N VAL A 96 8.32 -7.63 -7.41
CA VAL A 96 7.72 -6.54 -8.22
C VAL A 96 7.83 -5.21 -7.48
N LEU A 97 7.49 -5.19 -6.19
CA LEU A 97 7.57 -3.98 -5.37
C LEU A 97 9.02 -3.50 -5.24
N GLN A 98 9.99 -4.40 -5.10
CA GLN A 98 11.40 -4.04 -4.98
C GLN A 98 11.94 -3.41 -6.26
N ALA A 99 11.60 -3.95 -7.44
CA ALA A 99 11.99 -3.35 -8.71
C ALA A 99 11.49 -1.89 -8.85
N ALA A 100 10.27 -1.62 -8.38
CA ALA A 100 9.73 -0.26 -8.35
C ALA A 100 10.42 0.65 -7.33
N ARG A 101 10.66 0.15 -6.11
CA ARG A 101 11.39 0.87 -5.05
C ARG A 101 12.80 1.24 -5.50
N ASP A 102 13.50 0.33 -6.17
CA ASP A 102 14.85 0.55 -6.66
C ASP A 102 14.90 1.69 -7.69
N GLU A 103 13.93 1.78 -8.59
CA GLU A 103 13.85 2.89 -9.54
C GLU A 103 13.49 4.21 -8.87
N ILE A 104 12.58 4.19 -7.89
CA ILE A 104 12.27 5.39 -7.08
C ILE A 104 13.54 5.90 -6.38
N TRP A 105 14.34 5.01 -5.79
CA TRP A 105 15.61 5.36 -5.17
C TRP A 105 16.65 5.87 -6.17
N ALA A 106 16.75 5.28 -7.35
CA ALA A 106 17.65 5.73 -8.39
C ALA A 106 17.30 7.15 -8.84
N SER A 107 16.02 7.40 -9.12
CA SER A 107 15.47 8.72 -9.46
C SER A 107 15.71 9.75 -8.35
N TRP A 108 15.42 9.40 -7.09
CA TRP A 108 15.64 10.29 -5.95
C TRP A 108 17.11 10.66 -5.78
N ARG A 109 18.03 9.70 -5.93
CA ARG A 109 19.47 9.97 -5.80
C ARG A 109 20.00 10.86 -6.92
N ARG A 110 19.45 10.76 -8.14
CA ARG A 110 19.75 11.71 -9.23
C ARG A 110 19.28 13.12 -8.86
N ALA A 111 18.04 13.27 -8.41
CA ALA A 111 17.53 14.55 -7.93
C ALA A 111 18.38 15.13 -6.79
N CYS A 112 18.85 14.31 -5.84
CA CYS A 112 19.74 14.78 -4.78
C CYS A 112 21.09 15.28 -5.32
N ALA A 113 21.64 14.62 -6.34
CA ALA A 113 22.89 15.05 -6.97
C ALA A 113 22.72 16.35 -7.77
N GLU A 114 21.60 16.50 -8.49
CA GLU A 114 21.24 17.72 -9.22
C GLU A 114 21.06 18.93 -8.29
N HIS A 115 20.61 18.68 -7.06
CA HIS A 115 20.36 19.71 -6.05
C HIS A 115 21.45 19.80 -4.97
N ALA A 116 22.65 19.26 -5.22
CA ALA A 116 23.75 19.27 -4.25
C ALA A 116 24.15 20.69 -3.79
N ASP A 117 24.05 21.68 -4.69
CA ASP A 117 24.38 23.09 -4.41
C ASP A 117 23.20 23.89 -3.82
N HIS A 118 22.04 23.28 -3.59
CA HIS A 118 20.89 23.97 -3.01
C HIS A 118 21.19 24.43 -1.57
N PRO A 119 20.82 25.65 -1.14
CA PRO A 119 21.13 26.15 0.22
C PRO A 119 20.63 25.26 1.36
N ARG A 120 19.56 24.50 1.10
CA ARG A 120 18.96 23.53 2.01
C ARG A 120 19.15 22.08 1.57
N ALA A 121 20.17 21.77 0.77
CA ALA A 121 20.42 20.41 0.24
C ALA A 121 20.46 19.35 1.34
N LYS A 122 21.15 19.63 2.45
CA LYS A 122 21.25 18.73 3.61
C LYS A 122 19.90 18.38 4.25
N GLU A 123 18.91 19.25 4.12
CA GLU A 123 17.58 19.08 4.72
C GLU A 123 16.59 18.48 3.72
N LEU A 124 16.61 18.96 2.47
CA LEU A 124 15.59 18.65 1.47
C LEU A 124 15.96 17.52 0.51
N PHE A 125 17.26 17.19 0.39
CA PHE A 125 17.80 16.29 -0.63
C PHE A 125 18.74 15.26 -0.01
N ASP A 126 18.25 14.52 0.99
CA ASP A 126 18.98 13.42 1.62
C ASP A 126 18.96 12.16 0.73
N ARG A 127 20.12 11.79 0.17
CA ARG A 127 20.28 10.60 -0.67
C ARG A 127 20.01 9.26 0.04
N HIS A 128 19.91 9.28 1.38
CA HIS A 128 19.66 8.12 2.23
C HIS A 128 18.23 8.08 2.80
N LYS A 129 17.42 9.11 2.55
CA LYS A 129 16.03 9.18 3.00
C LYS A 129 15.12 9.68 1.87
N LEU A 130 14.12 8.87 1.49
CA LEU A 130 13.09 9.31 0.55
C LEU A 130 12.23 10.44 1.16
N PRO A 131 11.68 11.34 0.35
CA PRO A 131 10.71 12.32 0.83
C PRO A 131 9.48 11.61 1.40
N ALA A 132 8.90 12.20 2.46
CA ALA A 132 7.67 11.70 3.04
C ALA A 132 6.47 11.95 2.10
N PHE A 133 5.51 11.02 2.10
CA PHE A 133 4.26 11.14 1.38
C PHE A 133 3.19 11.68 2.32
N HIS A 134 2.50 12.75 1.92
CA HIS A 134 1.46 13.38 2.73
C HIS A 134 0.14 13.45 1.94
N ASP A 135 -0.91 12.82 2.45
CA ASP A 135 -2.28 12.93 1.92
C ASP A 135 -3.22 13.52 2.98
N PRO A 136 -3.50 14.83 2.93
CA PRO A 136 -4.31 15.49 3.94
C PRO A 136 -5.83 15.18 3.82
N PHE A 137 -6.25 14.50 2.75
CA PHE A 137 -7.64 14.17 2.43
C PHE A 137 -7.77 12.70 1.99
N ALA A 138 -7.21 11.81 2.82
CA ALA A 138 -6.94 10.43 2.43
C ALA A 138 -8.20 9.59 2.17
N GLY A 139 -9.34 9.97 2.75
CA GLY A 139 -10.60 9.25 2.63
C GLY A 139 -10.42 7.75 2.91
N GLY A 140 -10.68 6.92 1.90
CA GLY A 140 -10.56 5.47 1.99
C GLY A 140 -9.14 4.91 2.04
N GLY A 141 -8.09 5.76 2.03
CA GLY A 141 -6.69 5.41 2.27
C GLY A 141 -5.93 4.83 1.08
N ALA A 142 -6.43 5.01 -0.16
CA ALA A 142 -5.84 4.39 -1.35
C ALA A 142 -4.40 4.87 -1.64
N LEU A 143 -4.20 6.19 -1.74
CA LEU A 143 -2.89 6.77 -2.03
C LEU A 143 -1.85 6.48 -0.93
N PRO A 144 -2.11 6.75 0.37
CA PRO A 144 -1.10 6.52 1.40
C PRO A 144 -0.76 5.03 1.60
N LEU A 145 -1.71 4.11 1.37
CA LEU A 145 -1.44 2.67 1.35
C LEU A 145 -0.45 2.30 0.23
N GLU A 146 -0.70 2.78 -0.99
CA GLU A 146 0.17 2.46 -2.13
C GLU A 146 1.53 3.15 -2.04
N ALA A 147 1.59 4.37 -1.52
CA ALA A 147 2.85 5.02 -1.20
C ALA A 147 3.68 4.20 -0.20
N GLN A 148 3.05 3.63 0.83
CA GLN A 148 3.73 2.78 1.80
C GLN A 148 4.25 1.48 1.16
N ARG A 149 3.46 0.86 0.26
CA ARG A 149 3.91 -0.31 -0.53
C ARG A 149 5.12 0.00 -1.40
N LEU A 150 5.19 1.21 -1.95
CA LEU A 150 6.32 1.72 -2.74
C LEU A 150 7.49 2.22 -1.87
N GLY A 151 7.45 2.02 -0.55
CA GLY A 151 8.56 2.31 0.36
C GLY A 151 8.65 3.76 0.85
N LEU A 152 7.61 4.57 0.61
CA LEU A 152 7.54 5.93 1.12
C LEU A 152 7.04 5.96 2.57
N GLU A 153 7.55 6.92 3.35
CA GLU A 153 7.03 7.23 4.67
C GLU A 153 5.70 7.96 4.53
N SER A 154 4.58 7.24 4.65
CA SER A 154 3.24 7.76 4.38
C SER A 154 2.54 8.33 5.62
N TYR A 155 2.06 9.56 5.48
CA TYR A 155 1.21 10.27 6.42
C TYR A 155 -0.14 10.56 5.78
N ALA A 156 -1.22 10.25 6.50
CA ALA A 156 -2.58 10.41 6.02
C ALA A 156 -3.42 11.12 7.09
N SER A 157 -4.27 12.07 6.67
CA SER A 157 -5.29 12.66 7.53
C SER A 157 -6.63 12.74 6.82
N ASP A 158 -7.70 12.85 7.60
CA ASP A 158 -9.04 13.14 7.12
C ASP A 158 -9.86 13.75 8.27
N LEU A 159 -10.87 14.56 7.94
CA LEU A 159 -11.81 15.10 8.93
C LEU A 159 -12.86 14.05 9.33
N ASN A 160 -13.16 13.10 8.44
CA ASN A 160 -14.14 12.07 8.69
C ASN A 160 -13.56 10.98 9.62
N PRO A 161 -14.15 10.73 10.81
CA PRO A 161 -13.62 9.76 11.75
C PRO A 161 -13.63 8.32 11.20
N VAL A 162 -14.55 7.99 10.28
CA VAL A 162 -14.57 6.68 9.62
C VAL A 162 -13.38 6.53 8.67
N ALA A 163 -13.05 7.57 7.90
CA ALA A 163 -11.83 7.58 7.08
C ALA A 163 -10.58 7.40 7.96
N VAL A 164 -10.48 8.15 9.06
CA VAL A 164 -9.36 8.02 10.01
C VAL A 164 -9.25 6.59 10.52
N LEU A 165 -10.35 5.95 10.90
CA LEU A 165 -10.34 4.56 11.39
C LEU A 165 -9.89 3.56 10.30
N ILE A 166 -10.35 3.73 9.06
CA ILE A 166 -9.92 2.92 7.91
C ILE A 166 -8.40 3.05 7.71
N ASN A 167 -7.88 4.28 7.68
CA ASN A 167 -6.45 4.53 7.50
C ASN A 167 -5.62 3.96 8.66
N LYS A 168 -6.11 4.07 9.91
CA LYS A 168 -5.45 3.44 11.07
C LYS A 168 -5.36 1.93 10.92
N ALA A 169 -6.46 1.29 10.55
CA ALA A 169 -6.53 -0.16 10.38
C ALA A 169 -5.66 -0.68 9.24
N MET A 170 -5.44 0.12 8.19
CA MET A 170 -4.72 -0.30 6.99
C MET A 170 -3.24 0.11 6.96
N ILE A 171 -2.90 1.29 7.47
CA ILE A 171 -1.62 1.97 7.20
C ILE A 171 -0.82 2.23 8.48
N GLU A 172 -1.49 2.61 9.58
CA GLU A 172 -0.80 2.97 10.83
C GLU A 172 -0.52 1.76 11.71
N ILE A 173 -1.52 0.89 11.93
CA ILE A 173 -1.43 -0.18 12.92
C ILE A 173 -0.64 -1.38 12.38
N PRO A 174 -1.01 -2.03 11.26
CA PRO A 174 -0.37 -3.29 10.85
C PRO A 174 1.15 -3.22 10.70
N PRO A 175 1.74 -2.18 10.08
CA PRO A 175 3.19 -2.07 9.92
C PRO A 175 3.96 -2.01 11.24
N ARG A 176 3.37 -1.47 12.31
CA ARG A 176 4.00 -1.42 13.65
C ARG A 176 4.19 -2.82 14.26
N PHE A 177 3.39 -3.79 13.81
CA PHE A 177 3.42 -5.18 14.25
C PHE A 177 3.98 -6.14 13.19
N ALA A 178 4.53 -5.62 12.09
CA ALA A 178 5.09 -6.45 11.03
C ALA A 178 6.21 -7.35 11.57
N GLY A 179 6.10 -8.66 11.28
CA GLY A 179 7.07 -9.67 11.71
C GLY A 179 7.09 -9.97 13.21
N ARG A 180 6.16 -9.39 13.99
CA ARG A 180 6.09 -9.64 15.43
C ARG A 180 5.23 -10.88 15.73
N PRO A 181 5.61 -11.69 16.73
CA PRO A 181 4.76 -12.78 17.19
C PRO A 181 3.53 -12.23 17.93
N PRO A 182 2.42 -12.99 17.93
CA PRO A 182 1.23 -12.62 18.68
C PRO A 182 1.49 -12.52 20.19
N VAL A 183 0.64 -11.76 20.88
CA VAL A 183 0.67 -11.61 22.34
C VAL A 183 -0.30 -12.53 23.07
N ASN A 184 -1.25 -13.17 22.36
CA ASN A 184 -2.23 -14.03 23.00
C ASN A 184 -1.59 -15.21 23.77
N PRO A 185 -2.13 -15.56 24.95
CA PRO A 185 -1.51 -16.56 25.83
C PRO A 185 -1.43 -17.97 25.22
N GLU A 186 -2.42 -18.36 24.42
CA GLU A 186 -2.52 -19.71 23.84
C GLU A 186 -1.36 -20.01 22.90
N VAL A 187 -1.08 -19.10 21.96
CA VAL A 187 0.05 -19.24 21.04
C VAL A 187 1.39 -19.13 21.78
N ARG A 188 1.49 -18.30 22.82
CA ARG A 188 2.73 -18.17 23.62
C ARG A 188 3.06 -19.38 24.50
N ALA A 189 2.03 -20.11 24.92
CA ALA A 189 2.18 -21.33 25.71
C ALA A 189 2.66 -22.50 24.84
N ASN A 190 2.36 -22.50 23.54
CA ASN A 190 2.77 -23.57 22.63
C ASN A 190 4.24 -23.43 22.21
N GLN A 191 5.06 -24.45 22.51
CA GLN A 191 6.49 -24.45 22.16
C GLN A 191 6.73 -24.48 20.64
N ARG A 192 5.83 -25.09 19.86
CA ARG A 192 5.95 -25.14 18.38
C ARG A 192 5.81 -23.75 17.76
N ASP A 193 4.94 -22.91 18.30
CA ASP A 193 4.66 -21.58 17.76
C ASP A 193 5.75 -20.55 18.09
N ARG A 194 6.62 -20.86 19.05
CA ARG A 194 7.83 -20.06 19.33
C ARG A 194 8.89 -20.16 18.24
N LEU A 195 8.86 -21.24 17.45
CA LEU A 195 9.75 -21.45 16.32
C LEU A 195 9.14 -20.92 15.00
N THR A 196 7.87 -20.51 15.03
CA THR A 196 7.18 -19.98 13.86
C THR A 196 7.73 -18.60 13.49
N THR A 197 8.14 -18.46 12.23
CA THR A 197 8.50 -17.16 11.66
C THR A 197 7.25 -16.44 11.19
N TRP A 198 6.87 -15.37 11.89
CA TRP A 198 5.71 -14.54 11.56
C TRP A 198 6.06 -13.58 10.42
N ARG A 199 5.28 -13.57 9.34
CA ARG A 199 5.49 -12.68 8.19
C ARG A 199 4.41 -11.63 8.11
N GLY A 200 4.79 -10.39 7.77
CA GLY A 200 3.86 -9.27 7.67
C GLY A 200 3.02 -9.12 8.95
N ALA A 201 1.71 -8.93 8.79
CA ALA A 201 0.77 -8.75 9.90
C ALA A 201 0.19 -10.05 10.48
N GLN A 202 0.77 -11.22 10.20
CA GLN A 202 0.21 -12.52 10.64
C GLN A 202 0.05 -12.61 12.16
N GLY A 203 1.04 -12.18 12.95
CA GLY A 203 0.94 -12.22 14.41
C GLY A 203 -0.19 -11.33 14.94
N LEU A 204 -0.32 -10.11 14.38
CA LEU A 204 -1.44 -9.23 14.71
C LEU A 204 -2.79 -9.85 14.31
N ALA A 205 -2.87 -10.51 13.15
CA ALA A 205 -4.09 -11.17 12.70
C ALA A 205 -4.51 -12.30 13.66
N GLU A 206 -3.57 -13.07 14.21
CA GLU A 206 -3.90 -14.08 15.23
C GLU A 206 -4.44 -13.45 16.51
N ASP A 207 -3.84 -12.36 16.98
CA ASP A 207 -4.36 -11.64 18.15
C ASP A 207 -5.77 -11.08 17.90
N VAL A 208 -6.02 -10.51 16.72
CA VAL A 208 -7.36 -10.02 16.34
C VAL A 208 -8.38 -11.16 16.35
N ARG A 209 -8.04 -12.34 15.85
CA ARG A 209 -8.95 -13.50 15.89
C ARG A 209 -9.19 -13.98 17.32
N HIS A 210 -8.13 -14.16 18.11
CA HIS A 210 -8.23 -14.66 19.48
C HIS A 210 -9.03 -13.70 20.37
N TYR A 211 -8.65 -12.42 20.42
CA TYR A 211 -9.37 -11.45 21.26
C TYR A 211 -10.75 -11.09 20.71
N GLY A 212 -10.94 -11.13 19.38
CA GLY A 212 -12.26 -10.99 18.76
C GLY A 212 -13.21 -12.10 19.18
N GLN A 213 -12.74 -13.35 19.16
CA GLN A 213 -13.47 -14.52 19.65
C GLN A 213 -13.82 -14.38 21.14
N TRP A 214 -12.83 -14.05 21.98
CA TRP A 214 -13.04 -13.84 23.41
C TRP A 214 -14.08 -12.75 23.72
N MET A 215 -13.98 -11.58 23.05
CA MET A 215 -14.93 -10.49 23.22
C MET A 215 -16.35 -10.90 22.78
N ARG A 216 -16.47 -11.64 21.68
CA ARG A 216 -17.76 -12.15 21.20
C ARG A 216 -18.41 -13.08 22.22
N ASP A 217 -17.66 -14.05 22.74
CA ASP A 217 -18.18 -15.03 23.69
C ASP A 217 -18.56 -14.38 25.03
N ASP A 218 -17.78 -13.41 25.51
CA ASP A 218 -18.13 -12.66 26.72
C ASP A 218 -19.37 -11.77 26.51
N ALA A 219 -19.54 -11.17 25.33
CA ALA A 219 -20.75 -10.44 24.98
C ALA A 219 -21.97 -11.38 24.93
N GLU A 220 -21.87 -12.54 24.27
CA GLU A 220 -22.93 -13.54 24.23
C GLU A 220 -23.32 -14.00 25.63
N ARG A 221 -22.34 -14.29 26.50
CA ARG A 221 -22.60 -14.69 27.88
C ARG A 221 -23.33 -13.61 28.69
N ARG A 222 -22.96 -12.33 28.53
CA ARG A 222 -23.50 -11.23 29.33
C ARG A 222 -24.85 -10.72 28.83
N ILE A 223 -24.98 -10.56 27.52
CA ILE A 223 -26.13 -9.88 26.89
C ILE A 223 -26.81 -10.71 25.81
N GLY A 224 -26.34 -11.92 25.50
CA GLY A 224 -26.93 -12.78 24.46
C GLY A 224 -28.39 -13.13 24.73
N HIS A 225 -28.81 -13.20 26.01
CA HIS A 225 -30.21 -13.38 26.39
C HIS A 225 -31.14 -12.23 25.96
N LEU A 226 -30.59 -11.05 25.63
CA LEU A 226 -31.34 -9.92 25.05
C LEU A 226 -31.52 -10.07 23.53
N TYR A 227 -30.75 -10.95 22.90
CA TYR A 227 -30.72 -11.19 21.45
C TYR A 227 -31.06 -12.64 21.13
N GLN A 228 -32.18 -13.15 21.67
CA GLN A 228 -32.69 -14.48 21.35
C GLN A 228 -33.24 -14.51 19.92
N VAL A 229 -32.34 -14.69 18.95
CA VAL A 229 -32.67 -14.89 17.55
C VAL A 229 -32.25 -16.32 17.19
N GLU A 230 -33.19 -17.14 16.76
CA GLU A 230 -32.88 -18.46 16.22
C GLU A 230 -32.17 -18.28 14.88
N VAL A 231 -30.87 -18.56 14.84
CA VAL A 231 -30.09 -18.54 13.59
C VAL A 231 -30.38 -19.85 12.85
N THR A 232 -31.29 -19.80 11.88
CA THR A 232 -31.60 -20.98 11.07
C THR A 232 -30.46 -21.32 10.11
N ALA A 233 -30.38 -22.58 9.68
CA ALA A 233 -29.40 -23.02 8.68
C ALA A 233 -29.52 -22.24 7.35
N GLU A 234 -30.68 -21.67 7.07
CA GLU A 234 -30.92 -20.83 5.89
C GLU A 234 -30.35 -19.42 6.07
N MET A 235 -30.46 -18.83 7.27
CA MET A 235 -29.83 -17.55 7.61
C MET A 235 -28.30 -17.62 7.56
N ALA A 236 -27.71 -18.75 7.98
CA ALA A 236 -26.26 -18.96 7.95
C ALA A 236 -25.69 -19.10 6.52
N LYS A 237 -26.51 -19.49 5.52
CA LYS A 237 -26.05 -19.61 4.12
C LYS A 237 -25.84 -18.28 3.42
N VAL A 238 -26.47 -17.20 3.90
CA VAL A 238 -26.46 -15.88 3.24
C VAL A 238 -25.42 -14.92 3.84
N ARG A 239 -24.83 -15.28 4.98
CA ARG A 239 -23.75 -14.51 5.63
C ARG A 239 -22.44 -15.32 5.58
N PRO A 240 -21.51 -15.01 4.66
CA PRO A 240 -20.18 -15.63 4.67
C PRO A 240 -19.36 -15.22 5.91
#